data_AF-A0A5N6LL18-F1
#
_entry.id   AF-A0A5N6LL18-F1
#
_cell.length_a   1.000
_cell.length_b   1.000
_cell.length_c   1.000
_cell.angle_alpha   90.00
_cell.angle_beta   90.00
_cell.angle_gamma   90.00
#
_symmetry.space_group_name_H-M   'P 1'
#
loop_
_entity.id
_entity.type
_entity.pdbx_description
1 polymer ?
#
loop_
_entity_poly.entity_id
_entity_poly.type
_entity_poly.pdbx_seq_one_letter_code
_entity_poly.pdbx_strand_id
1 'polypeptide(L)'
;MVRFMFLIVVNTFLIIFRQTTSNDNIPIPQDEARVESWFEENIKPLQVRKGTLEPALEAAEAEPKVIRVMKSGGGCFTTINEAIKSIPPKNNKRVIVFIGPGEYKEKIKMERDKKFVTFMGDPKNMPVLIFNGNAAKYTTVESGTLTVDGDYFVAANLHIKNSSPRPDGKIKGGQAAAMRIGGDMATFYNVRFYGFQDTFCDDRGRHFFKDCYIEGTTDFIFGNAKSIYMNTEVHCISGEQQSWITAHAREMAESETGFVFVHCRVTGDGQGWYLGRAWKKFSKVVFVYSDLGPSVDPIGWESNKQPSPDK
;
A
#
# COMPACT_ATOMS: atom_id res chain seq x y z
N MET A 1 -64.23 -7.66 -9.94
CA MET A 1 -63.16 -6.96 -9.18
C MET A 1 -62.05 -7.98 -8.94
N VAL A 2 -61.01 -7.98 -9.79
CA VAL A 2 -59.93 -8.98 -9.78
C VAL A 2 -58.85 -8.51 -8.80
N ARG A 3 -58.59 -9.27 -7.73
CA ARG A 3 -57.51 -9.03 -6.77
C ARG A 3 -56.21 -9.64 -7.32
N PHE A 4 -55.27 -8.81 -7.73
CA PHE A 4 -53.89 -9.22 -8.00
C PHE A 4 -53.15 -9.39 -6.67
N MET A 5 -52.62 -10.60 -6.44
CA MET A 5 -51.77 -10.92 -5.30
C MET A 5 -50.31 -10.73 -5.75
N PHE A 6 -49.65 -9.68 -5.26
CA PHE A 6 -48.23 -9.46 -5.50
C PHE A 6 -47.42 -10.41 -4.60
N LEU A 7 -46.69 -11.35 -5.21
CA LEU A 7 -45.72 -12.19 -4.54
C LEU A 7 -44.39 -11.42 -4.44
N ILE A 8 -44.04 -10.93 -3.26
CA ILE A 8 -42.74 -10.32 -3.00
C ILE A 8 -41.74 -11.45 -2.74
N VAL A 9 -40.83 -11.68 -3.68
CA VAL A 9 -39.69 -12.59 -3.50
C VAL A 9 -38.59 -11.81 -2.79
N VAL A 10 -38.43 -12.03 -1.48
CA VAL A 10 -37.32 -11.51 -0.69
C VAL A 10 -36.09 -12.38 -0.96
N ASN A 11 -35.21 -11.94 -1.85
CA ASN A 11 -33.89 -12.55 -2.03
C ASN A 11 -33.02 -12.19 -0.82
N THR A 12 -32.95 -13.11 0.15
CA THR A 12 -32.08 -12.97 1.32
C THR A 12 -30.66 -13.34 0.88
N PHE A 13 -29.84 -12.33 0.56
CA PHE A 13 -28.40 -12.52 0.45
C PHE A 13 -27.84 -12.77 1.85
N LEU A 14 -27.55 -14.03 2.17
CA LEU A 14 -26.73 -14.41 3.33
C LEU A 14 -25.30 -13.92 3.08
N ILE A 15 -25.01 -12.69 3.52
CA ILE A 15 -23.63 -12.20 3.63
C ILE A 15 -23.01 -12.93 4.82
N ILE A 16 -22.29 -14.01 4.55
CA ILE A 16 -21.45 -14.66 5.56
C ILE A 16 -20.28 -13.71 5.84
N PHE A 17 -20.42 -12.87 6.85
CA PHE A 17 -19.27 -12.20 7.45
C PHE A 17 -18.41 -13.28 8.11
N ARG A 18 -17.29 -13.65 7.48
CA ARG A 18 -16.24 -14.36 8.21
C ARG A 18 -15.69 -13.38 9.25
N GLN A 19 -16.18 -13.48 10.48
CA GLN A 19 -15.54 -12.81 11.60
C GLN A 19 -14.10 -13.29 11.67
N THR A 20 -13.16 -12.38 11.40
CA THR A 20 -11.75 -12.64 11.65
C THR A 20 -11.54 -12.29 13.12
N THR A 21 -11.48 -13.31 13.98
CA THR A 21 -11.18 -13.08 15.40
C THR A 21 -9.68 -12.88 15.54
N SER A 22 -9.27 -11.69 15.98
CA SER A 22 -7.91 -11.48 16.49
C SER A 22 -7.89 -12.07 17.90
N ASN A 23 -7.07 -13.09 18.12
CA ASN A 23 -6.72 -13.52 19.47
C ASN A 23 -5.24 -13.24 19.68
N ASP A 24 -4.86 -12.88 20.91
CA ASP A 24 -3.47 -12.56 21.26
C ASP A 24 -2.60 -13.82 21.40
N ASN A 25 -3.00 -14.93 20.76
CA ASN A 25 -2.35 -16.22 20.91
C ASN A 25 -1.04 -16.32 20.12
N ILE A 26 -0.85 -15.48 19.09
CA ILE A 26 0.36 -15.48 18.25
C ILE A 26 0.85 -14.04 18.00
N PRO A 27 1.29 -13.31 19.04
CA PRO A 27 1.74 -11.93 18.91
C PRO A 27 3.06 -11.85 18.13
N ILE A 28 3.27 -10.76 17.40
CA ILE A 28 4.59 -10.44 16.82
C ILE A 28 5.58 -10.25 17.98
N PRO A 29 6.73 -10.96 18.00
CA PRO A 29 7.66 -10.91 19.11
C PRO A 29 8.28 -9.52 19.29
N GLN A 30 8.54 -9.14 20.54
CA GLN A 30 9.28 -7.90 20.87
C GLN A 30 10.77 -7.98 20.47
N ASP A 31 11.37 -9.16 20.53
CA ASP A 31 12.75 -9.38 20.12
C ASP A 31 12.82 -9.46 18.60
N GLU A 32 13.50 -8.48 17.98
CA GLU A 32 13.66 -8.37 16.53
C GLU A 32 14.29 -9.64 15.93
N ALA A 33 15.22 -10.28 16.64
CA ALA A 33 15.89 -11.50 16.17
C ALA A 33 14.93 -12.69 15.98
N ARG A 34 13.74 -12.64 16.60
CA ARG A 34 12.71 -13.69 16.51
C ARG A 34 11.65 -13.40 15.45
N VAL A 35 11.65 -12.20 14.85
CA VAL A 35 10.60 -11.76 13.92
C VAL A 35 10.58 -12.61 12.66
N GLU A 36 11.75 -12.94 12.10
CA GLU A 36 11.80 -13.73 10.87
C GLU A 36 11.30 -15.16 11.09
N SER A 37 11.76 -15.82 12.16
CA SER A 37 11.24 -17.15 12.53
C SER A 37 9.74 -17.14 12.78
N TRP A 38 9.23 -16.10 13.46
CA TRP A 38 7.79 -15.94 13.68
C TRP A 38 7.05 -15.74 12.35
N PHE A 39 7.61 -14.98 11.42
CA PHE A 39 7.02 -14.74 10.11
C PHE A 39 6.93 -16.04 9.31
N GLU A 40 8.00 -16.83 9.24
CA GLU A 40 8.03 -18.12 8.54
C GLU A 40 7.05 -19.14 9.14
N GLU A 41 6.88 -19.15 10.46
CA GLU A 41 5.93 -20.02 11.16
C GLU A 41 4.47 -19.67 10.87
N ASN A 42 4.16 -18.38 10.67
CA ASN A 42 2.80 -17.89 10.47
C ASN A 42 2.41 -17.73 8.99
N ILE A 43 3.36 -17.33 8.15
CA ILE A 43 3.18 -17.11 6.71
C ILE A 43 3.78 -18.30 5.94
N LYS A 44 3.19 -19.47 6.19
CA LYS A 44 3.66 -20.73 5.58
C LYS A 44 3.46 -20.74 4.06
N PRO A 45 4.26 -21.53 3.32
CA PRO A 45 4.07 -21.74 1.89
C PRO A 45 2.65 -22.19 1.54
N LEU A 46 2.16 -21.79 0.36
CA LEU A 46 0.80 -22.08 -0.11
C LEU A 46 0.40 -23.55 0.06
N GLN A 47 1.30 -24.48 -0.23
CA GLN A 47 1.01 -25.92 -0.14
C GLN A 47 0.63 -26.37 1.28
N VAL A 48 1.17 -25.72 2.30
CA VAL A 48 0.88 -26.02 3.71
C VAL A 48 -0.43 -25.40 4.16
N ARG A 49 -0.82 -24.25 3.57
CA ARG A 49 -2.06 -23.53 3.91
C ARG A 49 -3.26 -23.93 3.04
N LYS A 50 -3.09 -24.87 2.12
CA LYS A 50 -4.16 -25.32 1.22
C LYS A 50 -5.32 -25.90 2.04
N GLY A 51 -6.55 -25.51 1.71
CA GLY A 51 -7.76 -25.82 2.46
C GLY A 51 -8.05 -24.86 3.62
N THR A 52 -7.14 -23.94 3.98
CA THR A 52 -7.34 -22.96 5.05
C THR A 52 -7.51 -21.53 4.53
N LEU A 53 -7.26 -21.27 3.23
CA LEU A 53 -7.36 -19.93 2.66
C LEU A 53 -8.77 -19.65 2.12
N GLU A 54 -8.99 -18.42 1.69
CA GLU A 54 -10.20 -18.08 0.95
C GLU A 54 -10.26 -18.89 -0.35
N PRO A 55 -11.39 -19.55 -0.68
CA PRO A 55 -11.48 -20.43 -1.85
C PRO A 55 -11.11 -19.75 -3.18
N ALA A 56 -11.41 -18.46 -3.33
CA ALA A 56 -11.06 -17.69 -4.51
C ALA A 56 -9.54 -17.48 -4.64
N LEU A 57 -8.83 -17.28 -3.52
CA LEU A 57 -7.38 -17.19 -3.51
C LEU A 57 -6.76 -18.55 -3.85
N GLU A 58 -7.20 -19.64 -3.24
CA GLU A 58 -6.67 -20.98 -3.57
C GLU A 58 -6.88 -21.34 -5.04
N ALA A 59 -8.06 -21.06 -5.58
CA ALA A 59 -8.35 -21.29 -6.99
C ALA A 59 -7.44 -20.43 -7.89
N ALA A 60 -7.19 -19.18 -7.53
CA ALA A 60 -6.31 -18.30 -8.31
C ALA A 60 -4.85 -18.77 -8.29
N GLU A 61 -4.36 -19.29 -7.17
CA GLU A 61 -2.99 -19.76 -7.02
C GLU A 61 -2.75 -21.18 -7.56
N ALA A 62 -3.79 -21.90 -7.99
CA ALA A 62 -3.67 -23.29 -8.45
C ALA A 62 -2.83 -23.44 -9.73
N GLU A 63 -2.89 -22.45 -10.63
CA GLU A 63 -2.18 -22.45 -11.90
C GLU A 63 -1.72 -21.02 -12.26
N PRO A 64 -0.66 -20.52 -11.60
CA PRO A 64 -0.17 -19.17 -11.84
C PRO A 64 0.41 -19.04 -13.25
N LYS A 65 0.09 -17.92 -13.92
CA LYS A 65 0.65 -17.55 -15.22
C LYS A 65 1.75 -16.52 -15.05
N VAL A 66 2.90 -16.73 -15.68
CA VAL A 66 3.98 -15.74 -15.72
C VAL A 66 3.99 -15.04 -17.08
N ILE A 67 4.00 -13.71 -17.09
CA ILE A 67 4.27 -12.88 -18.27
C ILE A 67 5.46 -11.98 -17.98
N ARG A 68 6.38 -11.85 -18.96
CA ARG A 68 7.64 -11.11 -18.77
C ARG A 68 7.58 -9.77 -19.49
N VAL A 69 7.95 -8.70 -18.80
CA VAL A 69 8.11 -7.36 -19.35
C VAL A 69 9.59 -7.03 -19.38
N MET A 70 10.17 -6.90 -20.57
CA MET A 70 11.59 -6.61 -20.74
C MET A 70 11.73 -5.35 -21.60
N LYS A 71 12.20 -4.23 -21.02
CA LYS A 71 12.35 -2.96 -21.75
C LYS A 71 13.25 -3.09 -22.98
N SER A 72 14.30 -3.91 -22.90
CA SER A 72 15.23 -4.22 -23.98
C SER A 72 14.70 -5.22 -25.02
N GLY A 73 13.47 -5.72 -24.87
CA GLY A 73 12.93 -6.83 -25.66
C GLY A 73 13.28 -8.21 -25.10
N GLY A 74 12.81 -9.27 -25.78
CA GLY A 74 12.98 -10.67 -25.34
C GLY A 74 12.01 -11.14 -24.24
N GLY A 75 11.10 -10.27 -23.80
CA GLY A 75 9.95 -10.60 -22.96
C GLY A 75 8.67 -10.81 -23.78
N CYS A 76 7.56 -11.06 -23.10
CA CYS A 76 6.22 -11.04 -23.70
C CYS A 76 5.79 -9.62 -24.10
N PHE A 77 6.25 -8.62 -23.36
CA PHE A 77 5.94 -7.19 -23.55
C PHE A 77 7.18 -6.33 -23.32
N THR A 78 7.16 -5.12 -23.86
CA THR A 78 8.20 -4.09 -23.61
C THR A 78 7.77 -3.05 -22.59
N THR A 79 6.46 -2.91 -22.35
CA THR A 79 5.88 -1.96 -21.39
C THR A 79 5.00 -2.67 -20.36
N ILE A 80 4.82 -2.05 -19.20
CA ILE A 80 3.98 -2.58 -18.13
C ILE A 80 2.50 -2.44 -18.49
N ASN A 81 2.10 -1.33 -19.12
CA ASN A 81 0.72 -1.12 -19.55
C ASN A 81 0.25 -2.15 -20.59
N GLU A 82 1.11 -2.59 -21.53
CA GLU A 82 0.77 -3.68 -22.45
C GLU A 82 0.52 -5.00 -21.72
N ALA A 83 1.37 -5.32 -20.72
CA ALA A 83 1.21 -6.51 -19.91
C ALA A 83 -0.12 -6.49 -19.13
N ILE A 84 -0.46 -5.37 -18.49
CA ILE A 84 -1.75 -5.20 -17.79
C ILE A 84 -2.93 -5.33 -18.76
N LYS A 85 -2.82 -4.76 -19.97
CA LYS A 85 -3.86 -4.85 -21.00
C LYS A 85 -4.11 -6.29 -21.44
N SER A 86 -3.09 -7.15 -21.41
CA SER A 86 -3.20 -8.58 -21.75
C SER A 86 -3.94 -9.42 -20.69
N ILE A 87 -4.08 -8.92 -19.46
CA ILE A 87 -4.81 -9.60 -18.39
C ILE A 87 -6.31 -9.41 -18.63
N PRO A 88 -7.11 -10.47 -18.73
CA PRO A 88 -8.55 -10.33 -18.97
C PRO A 88 -9.25 -9.62 -17.81
N PRO A 89 -10.35 -8.88 -18.06
CA PRO A 89 -11.22 -8.41 -17.00
C PRO A 89 -11.80 -9.61 -16.23
N LYS A 90 -12.12 -9.42 -14.94
CA LYS A 90 -12.56 -10.47 -14.02
C LYS A 90 -11.56 -11.62 -13.89
N ASN A 91 -10.26 -11.29 -13.90
CA ASN A 91 -9.20 -12.26 -13.76
C ASN A 91 -9.37 -13.08 -12.46
N ASN A 92 -9.31 -14.41 -12.59
CA ASN A 92 -9.49 -15.37 -11.50
C ASN A 92 -8.28 -16.31 -11.34
N LYS A 93 -7.17 -16.01 -12.01
CA LYS A 93 -5.90 -16.75 -11.90
C LYS A 93 -4.78 -15.82 -11.46
N ARG A 94 -3.82 -16.29 -10.67
CA ARG A 94 -2.62 -15.53 -10.33
C ARG A 94 -1.86 -15.20 -11.62
N VAL A 95 -1.69 -13.92 -11.94
CA VAL A 95 -0.83 -13.48 -13.05
C VAL A 95 0.38 -12.76 -12.49
N ILE A 96 1.55 -13.39 -12.65
CA ILE A 96 2.84 -12.83 -12.26
C ILE A 96 3.41 -12.06 -13.45
N VAL A 97 3.38 -10.74 -13.35
CA VAL A 97 4.08 -9.82 -14.25
C VAL A 97 5.52 -9.71 -13.74
N PHE A 98 6.41 -10.50 -14.32
CA PHE A 98 7.85 -10.39 -14.06
C PHE A 98 8.40 -9.20 -14.85
N ILE A 99 8.94 -8.19 -14.16
CA ILE A 99 9.43 -6.95 -14.76
C ILE A 99 10.97 -7.00 -14.70
N GLY A 100 11.60 -7.07 -15.87
CA GLY A 100 13.05 -7.06 -16.00
C GLY A 100 13.66 -5.70 -15.63
N PRO A 101 14.99 -5.62 -15.48
CA PRO A 101 15.65 -4.41 -15.06
C PRO A 101 15.47 -3.26 -16.04
N GLY A 102 15.46 -2.03 -15.51
CA GLY A 102 15.35 -0.80 -16.28
C GLY A 102 14.36 0.18 -15.68
N GLU A 103 14.34 1.39 -16.25
CA GLU A 103 13.40 2.45 -15.88
C GLU A 103 12.19 2.45 -16.82
N TYR A 104 11.00 2.28 -16.27
CA TYR A 104 9.71 2.24 -16.96
C TYR A 104 8.95 3.54 -16.68
N LYS A 105 9.09 4.50 -17.61
CA LYS A 105 8.44 5.81 -17.52
C LYS A 105 6.99 5.72 -17.99
N GLU A 106 6.11 5.26 -17.11
CA GLU A 106 4.71 4.97 -17.40
C GLU A 106 3.83 5.40 -16.22
N LYS A 107 2.68 6.03 -16.51
CA LYS A 107 1.58 6.09 -15.53
C LYS A 107 0.83 4.77 -15.61
N ILE A 108 0.77 4.03 -14.50
CA ILE A 108 0.27 2.66 -14.47
C ILE A 108 -1.01 2.61 -13.63
N LYS A 109 -2.08 2.04 -14.19
CA LYS A 109 -3.34 1.83 -13.48
C LYS A 109 -3.82 0.39 -13.63
N MET A 110 -4.10 -0.25 -12.50
CA MET A 110 -4.71 -1.57 -12.41
C MET A 110 -6.12 -1.43 -11.86
N GLU A 111 -7.11 -1.63 -12.73
CA GLU A 111 -8.52 -1.51 -12.39
C GLU A 111 -9.00 -2.63 -11.45
N ARG A 112 -10.12 -2.38 -10.76
CA ARG A 112 -10.70 -3.26 -9.73
C ARG A 112 -11.02 -4.68 -10.21
N ASP A 113 -11.31 -4.85 -11.50
CA ASP A 113 -11.66 -6.14 -12.11
C ASP A 113 -10.43 -7.00 -12.48
N LYS A 114 -9.21 -6.50 -12.27
CA LYS A 114 -7.94 -7.23 -12.47
C LYS A 114 -7.36 -7.67 -11.13
N LYS A 115 -8.00 -8.66 -10.50
CA LYS A 115 -7.56 -9.26 -9.22
C LYS A 115 -6.39 -10.21 -9.41
N PHE A 116 -5.73 -10.60 -8.31
CA PHE A 116 -4.68 -11.64 -8.27
C PHE A 116 -3.49 -11.38 -9.21
N VAL A 117 -3.04 -10.13 -9.31
CA VAL A 117 -1.88 -9.75 -10.11
C VAL A 117 -0.67 -9.55 -9.20
N THR A 118 0.48 -10.08 -9.60
CA THR A 118 1.76 -9.85 -8.94
C THR A 118 2.69 -9.06 -9.85
N PHE A 119 3.31 -7.98 -9.36
CA PHE A 119 4.46 -7.36 -9.99
C PHE A 119 5.72 -7.83 -9.27
N MET A 120 6.67 -8.39 -10.01
CA MET A 120 7.87 -8.99 -9.44
C MET A 120 9.11 -8.61 -10.23
N GLY A 121 10.09 -8.02 -9.56
CA GLY A 121 11.43 -7.78 -10.10
C GLY A 121 12.46 -8.79 -9.59
N ASP A 122 13.68 -8.69 -10.12
CA ASP A 122 14.86 -9.36 -9.56
C ASP A 122 15.36 -8.54 -8.35
N PRO A 123 15.50 -9.13 -7.14
CA PRO A 123 16.00 -8.40 -5.97
C PRO A 123 17.41 -7.81 -6.16
N LYS A 124 18.23 -8.38 -7.05
CA LYS A 124 19.57 -7.87 -7.36
C LYS A 124 19.58 -6.74 -8.39
N ASN A 125 18.49 -6.57 -9.14
CA ASN A 125 18.38 -5.59 -10.21
C ASN A 125 16.92 -5.15 -10.37
N MET A 126 16.41 -4.48 -9.32
CA MET A 126 15.01 -4.09 -9.23
C MET A 126 14.66 -3.05 -10.30
N PRO A 127 13.55 -3.24 -11.04
CA PRO A 127 13.08 -2.23 -11.99
C PRO A 127 12.58 -0.97 -11.28
N VAL A 128 12.62 0.15 -12.01
CA VAL A 128 12.10 1.44 -11.54
C VAL A 128 10.84 1.79 -12.32
N LEU A 129 9.70 1.86 -11.63
CA LEU A 129 8.44 2.36 -12.17
C LEU A 129 8.37 3.86 -11.86
N ILE A 130 8.29 4.71 -12.87
CA ILE A 130 8.42 6.16 -12.69
C ILE A 130 7.42 6.98 -13.51
N PHE A 131 6.83 7.99 -12.89
CA PHE A 131 6.02 9.01 -13.57
C PHE A 131 6.07 10.34 -12.80
N ASN A 132 5.63 11.44 -13.40
CA ASN A 132 5.68 12.79 -12.80
C ASN A 132 4.29 13.42 -12.64
N GLY A 133 3.34 12.64 -12.13
CA GLY A 133 1.99 13.13 -11.85
C GLY A 133 1.93 13.91 -10.53
N ASN A 134 1.25 15.06 -10.52
CA ASN A 134 0.98 15.84 -9.31
C ASN A 134 -0.50 16.25 -9.23
N ALA A 135 -0.92 16.74 -8.07
CA ALA A 135 -2.29 17.13 -7.82
C ALA A 135 -2.75 18.35 -8.63
N ALA A 136 -1.83 19.21 -9.10
CA ALA A 136 -2.17 20.33 -9.98
C ALA A 136 -2.68 19.86 -11.35
N LYS A 137 -2.11 18.77 -11.90
CA LYS A 137 -2.50 18.19 -13.19
C LYS A 137 -3.59 17.12 -13.07
N TYR A 138 -3.65 16.45 -11.92
CA TYR A 138 -4.59 15.37 -11.63
C TYR A 138 -5.41 15.74 -10.40
N THR A 139 -5.44 14.86 -9.42
CA THR A 139 -5.76 15.09 -8.02
C THR A 139 -4.68 14.38 -7.20
N THR A 140 -4.58 14.60 -5.89
CA THR A 140 -3.64 13.83 -5.04
C THR A 140 -3.78 12.32 -5.27
N VAL A 141 -5.01 11.82 -5.21
CA VAL A 141 -5.35 10.40 -5.34
C VAL A 141 -5.04 9.86 -6.74
N GLU A 142 -5.18 10.67 -7.79
CA GLU A 142 -4.93 10.27 -9.17
C GLU A 142 -3.50 10.59 -9.67
N SER A 143 -2.66 11.19 -8.83
CA SER A 143 -1.28 11.56 -9.17
C SER A 143 -0.33 10.36 -9.22
N GLY A 144 -0.74 9.22 -8.64
CA GLY A 144 0.03 7.98 -8.50
C GLY A 144 0.76 7.55 -9.77
N THR A 145 2.06 7.28 -9.66
CA THR A 145 2.82 6.55 -10.71
C THR A 145 2.24 5.16 -10.92
N LEU A 146 1.97 4.45 -9.82
CA LEU A 146 1.21 3.20 -9.82
C LEU A 146 -0.09 3.39 -9.03
N THR A 147 -1.23 3.08 -9.63
CA THR A 147 -2.52 3.01 -8.94
C THR A 147 -3.11 1.62 -9.07
N VAL A 148 -3.45 0.98 -7.96
CA VAL A 148 -4.01 -0.38 -7.95
C VAL A 148 -5.31 -0.41 -7.16
N ASP A 149 -6.39 -0.85 -7.81
CA ASP A 149 -7.70 -1.06 -7.20
C ASP A 149 -8.11 -2.55 -7.20
N GLY A 150 -7.31 -3.44 -7.79
CA GLY A 150 -7.55 -4.88 -7.85
C GLY A 150 -7.12 -5.60 -6.56
N ASP A 151 -8.00 -6.45 -6.02
CA ASP A 151 -7.72 -7.22 -4.81
C ASP A 151 -6.62 -8.27 -5.01
N TYR A 152 -5.98 -8.67 -3.91
CA TYR A 152 -4.92 -9.68 -3.87
C TYR A 152 -3.67 -9.32 -4.69
N PHE A 153 -3.43 -8.03 -4.85
CA PHE A 153 -2.23 -7.52 -5.50
C PHE A 153 -0.98 -7.85 -4.69
N VAL A 154 0.11 -8.22 -5.37
CA VAL A 154 1.41 -8.44 -4.74
C VAL A 154 2.45 -7.62 -5.48
N ALA A 155 3.32 -6.93 -4.75
CA ALA A 155 4.51 -6.31 -5.32
C ALA A 155 5.75 -6.82 -4.60
N ALA A 156 6.76 -7.24 -5.36
CA ALA A 156 8.03 -7.69 -4.81
C ALA A 156 9.22 -7.18 -5.62
N ASN A 157 10.23 -6.66 -4.92
CA ASN A 157 11.51 -6.25 -5.51
C ASN A 157 11.37 -5.16 -6.58
N LEU A 158 10.79 -4.01 -6.22
CA LEU A 158 10.52 -2.90 -7.14
C LEU A 158 10.93 -1.56 -6.52
N HIS A 159 11.36 -0.63 -7.36
CA HIS A 159 11.33 0.79 -7.03
C HIS A 159 10.08 1.42 -7.67
N ILE A 160 9.32 2.19 -6.91
CA ILE A 160 8.17 2.96 -7.39
C ILE A 160 8.42 4.42 -7.02
N LYS A 161 8.51 5.28 -8.03
CA LYS A 161 8.97 6.66 -7.86
C LYS A 161 8.02 7.66 -8.51
N ASN A 162 7.67 8.71 -7.78
CA ASN A 162 7.16 9.92 -8.41
C ASN A 162 8.32 10.90 -8.65
N SER A 163 8.47 11.38 -9.88
CA SER A 163 9.53 12.31 -10.28
C SER A 163 9.04 13.74 -10.47
N SER A 164 7.86 14.09 -9.94
CA SER A 164 7.43 15.48 -9.83
C SER A 164 8.43 16.29 -8.99
N PRO A 165 8.64 17.58 -9.31
CA PRO A 165 9.52 18.42 -8.51
C PRO A 165 9.07 18.49 -7.05
N ARG A 166 10.03 18.63 -6.13
CA ARG A 166 9.74 18.90 -4.72
C ARG A 166 8.84 20.13 -4.62
N PRO A 167 7.76 20.11 -3.82
CA PRO A 167 6.95 21.28 -3.55
C PRO A 167 7.83 22.43 -3.03
N ASP A 168 7.66 23.63 -3.60
CA ASP A 168 8.41 24.83 -3.25
C ASP A 168 7.57 25.89 -2.52
N GLY A 169 6.32 25.53 -2.19
CA GLY A 169 5.33 26.42 -1.59
C GLY A 169 4.76 27.50 -2.54
N LYS A 170 5.26 27.62 -3.77
CA LYS A 170 4.81 28.63 -4.74
C LYS A 170 3.67 28.13 -5.62
N ILE A 171 3.71 26.84 -5.98
CA ILE A 171 2.70 26.21 -6.82
C ILE A 171 1.71 25.42 -5.95
N LYS A 172 0.41 25.72 -6.07
CA LYS A 172 -0.65 24.91 -5.46
C LYS A 172 -0.72 23.54 -6.17
N GLY A 173 -0.97 22.47 -5.41
CA GLY A 173 -1.11 21.12 -5.98
C GLY A 173 0.23 20.37 -6.15
N GLY A 174 1.20 20.64 -5.27
CA GLY A 174 2.52 19.97 -5.27
C GLY A 174 2.50 18.52 -4.81
N GLN A 175 1.39 18.02 -4.24
CA GLN A 175 1.24 16.62 -3.82
C GLN A 175 1.48 15.67 -4.99
N ALA A 176 2.26 14.61 -4.78
CA ALA A 176 2.69 13.73 -5.88
C ALA A 176 2.95 12.29 -5.39
N ALA A 177 1.95 11.43 -5.55
CA ALA A 177 2.03 10.05 -5.10
C ALA A 177 2.91 9.18 -6.00
N ALA A 178 3.84 8.43 -5.41
CA ALA A 178 4.52 7.32 -6.06
C ALA A 178 3.53 6.18 -6.28
N MET A 179 2.74 5.84 -5.26
CA MET A 179 1.73 4.79 -5.38
C MET A 179 0.45 5.13 -4.63
N ARG A 180 -0.67 4.65 -5.20
CA ARG A 180 -1.96 4.48 -4.52
C ARG A 180 -2.36 3.01 -4.53
N ILE A 181 -2.72 2.47 -3.37
CA ILE A 181 -3.30 1.13 -3.22
C ILE A 181 -4.69 1.20 -2.59
N GLY A 182 -5.70 0.68 -3.29
CA GLY A 182 -7.08 0.61 -2.81
C GLY A 182 -7.77 -0.73 -3.06
N GLY A 183 -7.03 -1.75 -3.51
CA GLY A 183 -7.48 -3.13 -3.65
C GLY A 183 -7.19 -3.91 -2.36
N ASP A 184 -8.14 -4.72 -1.91
CA ASP A 184 -8.04 -5.40 -0.62
C ASP A 184 -7.05 -6.57 -0.64
N MET A 185 -6.51 -6.99 0.51
CA MET A 185 -5.57 -8.10 0.65
C MET A 185 -4.27 -7.95 -0.15
N ALA A 186 -3.75 -6.72 -0.26
CA ALA A 186 -2.51 -6.45 -0.99
C ALA A 186 -1.26 -6.69 -0.13
N THR A 187 -0.17 -7.17 -0.73
CA THR A 187 1.10 -7.42 -0.02
C THR A 187 2.32 -6.88 -0.76
N PHE A 188 3.31 -6.42 0.00
CA PHE A 188 4.50 -5.75 -0.52
C PHE A 188 5.75 -6.31 0.17
N TYR A 189 6.72 -6.76 -0.61
CA TYR A 189 7.98 -7.34 -0.13
C TYR A 189 9.17 -6.66 -0.78
N ASN A 190 10.07 -6.04 -0.01
CA ASN A 190 11.24 -5.36 -0.56
C ASN A 190 10.86 -4.37 -1.68
N VAL A 191 9.87 -3.52 -1.41
CA VAL A 191 9.43 -2.45 -2.31
C VAL A 191 9.92 -1.11 -1.77
N ARG A 192 10.43 -0.27 -2.66
CA ARG A 192 10.97 1.04 -2.31
C ARG A 192 10.15 2.14 -2.97
N PHE A 193 9.58 3.02 -2.15
CA PHE A 193 8.68 4.10 -2.57
C PHE A 193 9.40 5.45 -2.44
N TYR A 194 9.45 6.22 -3.53
CA TYR A 194 10.20 7.48 -3.60
C TYR A 194 9.30 8.64 -4.01
N GLY A 195 9.29 9.70 -3.21
CA GLY A 195 8.52 10.91 -3.46
C GLY A 195 8.86 12.02 -2.47
N PHE A 196 8.01 13.05 -2.41
CA PHE A 196 8.12 14.14 -1.44
C PHE A 196 6.82 14.21 -0.62
N GLN A 197 5.94 15.16 -0.92
CA GLN A 197 4.64 15.25 -0.27
C GLN A 197 3.70 14.18 -0.84
N ASP A 198 3.00 13.47 0.04
CA ASP A 198 2.00 12.44 -0.29
C ASP A 198 2.59 11.24 -1.08
N THR A 199 3.82 10.79 -0.78
CA THR A 199 4.50 9.69 -1.51
C THR A 199 3.64 8.42 -1.64
N PHE A 200 3.04 7.93 -0.55
CA PHE A 200 2.32 6.67 -0.51
C PHE A 200 0.88 6.85 -0.01
N CYS A 201 -0.07 6.68 -0.93
CA CYS A 201 -1.50 6.70 -0.65
C CYS A 201 -1.98 5.28 -0.33
N ASP A 202 -1.96 4.94 0.96
CA ASP A 202 -2.53 3.73 1.52
C ASP A 202 -4.05 3.89 1.71
N ASP A 203 -4.76 3.98 0.58
CA ASP A 203 -6.11 4.53 0.46
C ASP A 203 -7.15 3.75 1.28
N ARG A 204 -7.30 2.45 1.00
CA ARG A 204 -8.29 1.58 1.66
C ARG A 204 -7.95 0.10 1.45
N GLY A 205 -8.49 -0.77 2.30
CA GLY A 205 -8.27 -2.21 2.23
C GLY A 205 -7.36 -2.71 3.35
N ARG A 206 -7.04 -4.00 3.31
CA ARG A 206 -6.13 -4.69 4.24
C ARG A 206 -4.80 -4.92 3.55
N HIS A 207 -3.72 -4.34 4.06
CA HIS A 207 -2.41 -4.43 3.42
C HIS A 207 -1.31 -4.88 4.38
N PHE A 208 -0.30 -5.55 3.83
CA PHE A 208 0.87 -6.01 4.57
C PHE A 208 2.16 -5.64 3.82
N PHE A 209 3.08 -4.98 4.50
CA PHE A 209 4.37 -4.56 3.97
C PHE A 209 5.48 -5.21 4.80
N LYS A 210 6.46 -5.83 4.16
CA LYS A 210 7.64 -6.41 4.81
C LYS A 210 8.91 -6.00 4.09
N ASP A 211 9.92 -5.59 4.86
CA ASP A 211 11.25 -5.24 4.35
C ASP A 211 11.22 -4.08 3.32
N CYS A 212 10.26 -3.17 3.45
CA CYS A 212 10.07 -2.06 2.52
C CYS A 212 10.89 -0.82 2.91
N TYR A 213 10.93 0.14 1.99
CA TYR A 213 11.48 1.47 2.22
C TYR A 213 10.50 2.53 1.69
N ILE A 214 10.19 3.55 2.48
CA ILE A 214 9.31 4.65 2.08
C ILE A 214 9.99 5.96 2.45
N GLU A 215 10.19 6.86 1.48
CA GLU A 215 10.70 8.21 1.75
C GLU A 215 9.74 9.32 1.34
N GLY A 216 9.82 10.44 2.04
CA GLY A 216 9.09 11.64 1.66
C GLY A 216 9.32 12.82 2.58
N THR A 217 8.49 13.84 2.37
CA THR A 217 8.44 15.05 3.20
C THR A 217 7.16 15.07 4.02
N THR A 218 6.12 15.77 3.58
CA THR A 218 4.88 15.93 4.35
C THR A 218 3.85 14.87 3.98
N ASP A 219 3.19 14.29 4.99
CA ASP A 219 2.08 13.35 4.86
C ASP A 219 2.41 12.15 3.95
N PHE A 220 3.66 11.72 3.93
CA PHE A 220 4.14 10.83 2.88
C PHE A 220 3.63 9.39 3.01
N ILE A 221 2.98 9.04 4.12
CA ILE A 221 2.14 7.85 4.27
C ILE A 221 0.74 8.29 4.73
N PHE A 222 -0.25 8.21 3.86
CA PHE A 222 -1.59 8.76 4.14
C PHE A 222 -2.70 7.88 3.56
N GLY A 223 -3.91 8.02 4.10
CA GLY A 223 -5.08 7.26 3.67
C GLY A 223 -5.85 6.61 4.82
N ASN A 224 -6.70 5.64 4.52
CA ASN A 224 -7.64 5.01 5.46
C ASN A 224 -7.57 3.48 5.45
N ALA A 225 -6.46 2.87 5.02
CA ALA A 225 -6.32 1.42 5.05
C ALA A 225 -6.16 0.84 6.48
N LYS A 226 -6.27 -0.49 6.58
CA LYS A 226 -5.91 -1.32 7.73
C LYS A 226 -4.61 -2.05 7.41
N SER A 227 -3.48 -1.49 7.83
CA SER A 227 -2.17 -1.90 7.32
C SER A 227 -1.16 -2.20 8.41
N ILE A 228 -0.35 -3.23 8.16
CA ILE A 228 0.84 -3.54 8.95
C ILE A 228 2.07 -3.29 8.08
N TYR A 229 2.97 -2.45 8.59
CA TYR A 229 4.30 -2.20 8.06
C TYR A 229 5.30 -2.88 8.99
N MET A 230 5.98 -3.91 8.50
CA MET A 230 6.92 -4.74 9.25
C MET A 230 8.33 -4.57 8.71
N ASN A 231 9.31 -4.40 9.61
CA ASN A 231 10.73 -4.27 9.23
C ASN A 231 10.93 -3.25 8.09
N THR A 232 10.20 -2.14 8.14
CA THR A 232 10.17 -1.15 7.07
C THR A 232 10.96 0.08 7.50
N GLU A 233 11.80 0.59 6.61
CA GLU A 233 12.45 1.87 6.83
C GLU A 233 11.56 3.01 6.32
N VAL A 234 11.36 3.99 7.20
CA VAL A 234 10.54 5.18 6.98
C VAL A 234 11.48 6.38 7.03
N HIS A 235 11.86 6.90 5.86
CA HIS A 235 12.94 7.86 5.70
C HIS A 235 12.42 9.29 5.47
N CYS A 236 12.82 10.20 6.34
CA CYS A 236 12.37 11.58 6.35
C CYS A 236 13.35 12.48 5.59
N ILE A 237 12.90 13.10 4.50
CA ILE A 237 13.73 13.95 3.65
C ILE A 237 13.75 15.39 4.19
N SER A 238 14.91 15.83 4.69
CA SER A 238 15.12 17.18 5.25
C SER A 238 14.70 18.32 4.31
N GLY A 239 14.38 19.50 4.87
CA GLY A 239 14.15 20.74 4.13
C GLY A 239 12.80 21.41 4.38
N GLU A 240 11.88 20.74 5.07
CA GLU A 240 10.68 21.37 5.63
C GLU A 240 10.96 21.86 7.06
N GLN A 241 10.29 22.94 7.49
CA GLN A 241 10.41 23.42 8.89
C GLN A 241 9.71 22.48 9.89
N GLN A 242 8.57 21.94 9.48
CA GLN A 242 7.78 20.96 10.22
C GLN A 242 7.17 20.00 9.20
N SER A 243 7.15 18.71 9.52
CA SER A 243 6.62 17.70 8.62
C SER A 243 6.10 16.48 9.37
N TRP A 244 5.28 15.70 8.69
CA TRP A 244 4.54 14.58 9.28
C TRP A 244 4.75 13.33 8.46
N ILE A 245 5.12 12.25 9.14
CA ILE A 245 5.29 10.95 8.51
C ILE A 245 3.93 10.41 8.05
N THR A 246 2.94 10.45 8.95
CA THR A 246 1.63 9.87 8.69
C THR A 246 0.47 10.88 8.74
N ALA A 247 -0.52 10.65 7.88
CA ALA A 247 -1.79 11.37 7.88
C ALA A 247 -2.96 10.37 7.71
N HIS A 248 -3.35 9.71 8.80
CA HIS A 248 -4.39 8.67 8.75
C HIS A 248 -5.80 9.25 8.80
N ALA A 249 -6.68 8.72 7.95
CA ALA A 249 -7.95 9.31 7.55
C ALA A 249 -9.17 8.54 8.04
N ARG A 250 -9.09 7.89 9.20
CA ARG A 250 -10.25 7.20 9.77
C ARG A 250 -11.32 8.17 10.25
N GLU A 251 -12.52 8.00 9.71
CA GLU A 251 -13.67 8.90 9.93
C GLU A 251 -14.66 8.40 10.98
N MET A 252 -14.67 7.10 11.31
CA MET A 252 -15.64 6.49 12.23
C MET A 252 -14.95 5.69 13.33
N ALA A 253 -15.47 5.78 14.56
CA ALA A 253 -14.93 5.10 15.74
C ALA A 253 -15.07 3.57 15.64
N GLU A 254 -16.04 3.09 14.88
CA GLU A 254 -16.35 1.67 14.72
C GLU A 254 -15.50 1.00 13.63
N SER A 255 -14.88 1.81 12.75
CA SER A 255 -14.01 1.29 11.69
C SER A 255 -12.74 0.66 12.29
N GLU A 256 -12.26 -0.42 11.71
CA GLU A 256 -11.05 -1.12 12.17
C GLU A 256 -9.76 -0.65 11.45
N THR A 257 -9.84 0.44 10.69
CA THR A 257 -8.70 0.96 9.93
C THR A 257 -7.65 1.60 10.82
N GLY A 258 -6.40 1.58 10.37
CA GLY A 258 -5.26 2.04 11.13
C GLY A 258 -3.95 1.66 10.45
N PHE A 259 -2.89 2.40 10.73
CA PHE A 259 -1.53 2.04 10.34
C PHE A 259 -0.76 1.53 11.55
N VAL A 260 -0.16 0.34 11.45
CA VAL A 260 0.67 -0.25 12.49
C VAL A 260 2.08 -0.46 11.93
N PHE A 261 3.05 0.21 12.51
CA PHE A 261 4.47 0.08 12.21
C PHE A 261 5.11 -0.80 13.29
N VAL A 262 5.70 -1.92 12.90
CA VAL A 262 6.27 -2.91 13.80
C VAL A 262 7.70 -3.27 13.39
N HIS A 263 8.65 -3.12 14.31
CA HIS A 263 10.08 -3.26 14.02
C HIS A 263 10.54 -2.36 12.87
N CYS A 264 9.91 -1.19 12.72
CA CYS A 264 10.30 -0.22 11.71
C CYS A 264 11.43 0.66 12.23
N ARG A 265 12.17 1.28 11.31
CA ARG A 265 13.13 2.34 11.63
C ARG A 265 12.67 3.65 11.02
N VAL A 266 12.49 4.68 11.84
CA VAL A 266 12.27 6.04 11.36
C VAL A 266 13.63 6.71 11.25
N THR A 267 14.07 6.99 10.03
CA THR A 267 15.38 7.57 9.72
C THR A 267 15.22 8.94 9.06
N GLY A 268 16.31 9.70 8.96
CA GLY A 268 16.33 11.00 8.29
C GLY A 268 17.12 12.03 9.07
N ASP A 269 17.47 13.12 8.39
CA ASP A 269 18.23 14.24 8.94
C ASP A 269 17.32 15.48 9.15
N GLY A 270 17.77 16.41 10.00
CA GLY A 270 17.03 17.62 10.34
C GLY A 270 16.19 17.49 11.60
N GLN A 271 15.33 18.49 11.85
CA GLN A 271 14.49 18.59 13.04
C GLN A 271 13.05 18.91 12.63
N GLY A 272 12.08 18.65 13.52
CA GLY A 272 10.67 19.00 13.30
C GLY A 272 9.85 17.91 12.60
N TRP A 273 10.24 16.64 12.73
CA TRP A 273 9.48 15.51 12.21
C TRP A 273 8.53 14.94 13.26
N TYR A 274 7.26 14.90 12.93
CA TYR A 274 6.23 14.26 13.74
C TYR A 274 5.87 12.90 13.16
N LEU A 275 5.59 11.91 14.03
CA LEU A 275 5.09 10.58 13.67
C LEU A 275 3.80 10.66 12.86
N GLY A 276 3.02 11.71 13.06
CA GLY A 276 1.89 12.02 12.20
C GLY A 276 0.97 13.10 12.74
N ARG A 277 -0.11 13.31 11.99
CA ARG A 277 -1.22 14.18 12.33
C ARG A 277 -2.55 13.52 11.97
N ALA A 278 -3.60 13.94 12.66
CA ALA A 278 -4.95 13.45 12.38
C ALA A 278 -5.52 14.13 11.12
N TRP A 279 -5.49 13.44 9.98
CA TRP A 279 -6.19 13.93 8.80
C TRP A 279 -7.71 13.88 8.99
N LYS A 280 -8.21 12.86 9.73
CA LYS A 280 -9.62 12.71 10.10
C LYS A 280 -9.79 12.40 11.59
N LYS A 281 -11.03 12.60 12.08
CA LYS A 281 -11.39 12.63 13.51
C LYS A 281 -10.96 11.41 14.33
N PHE A 282 -10.93 10.22 13.75
CA PHE A 282 -10.62 8.97 14.45
C PHE A 282 -9.32 8.34 13.95
N SER A 283 -8.39 9.17 13.45
CA SER A 283 -7.05 8.79 13.04
C SER A 283 -6.41 7.78 14.00
N LYS A 284 -5.85 6.69 13.47
CA LYS A 284 -5.22 5.64 14.27
C LYS A 284 -3.91 5.22 13.63
N VAL A 285 -2.81 5.52 14.32
CA VAL A 285 -1.47 5.11 13.94
C VAL A 285 -0.74 4.60 15.18
N VAL A 286 -0.02 3.49 15.05
CA VAL A 286 0.72 2.84 16.13
C VAL A 286 2.13 2.52 15.65
N PHE A 287 3.14 2.93 16.42
CA PHE A 287 4.51 2.46 16.28
C PHE A 287 4.81 1.53 17.45
N VAL A 288 5.27 0.31 17.17
CA VAL A 288 5.58 -0.71 18.18
C VAL A 288 6.92 -1.36 17.86
N TYR A 289 7.75 -1.57 18.88
CA TYR A 289 9.12 -2.12 18.74
C TYR A 289 9.96 -1.41 17.67
N SER A 290 9.65 -0.16 17.37
CA SER A 290 10.26 0.58 16.27
C SER A 290 11.32 1.52 16.81
N ASP A 291 12.42 1.66 16.08
CA ASP A 291 13.46 2.64 16.37
C ASP A 291 13.04 4.00 15.81
N LEU A 292 12.87 4.98 16.70
CA LEU A 292 12.52 6.34 16.33
C LEU A 292 13.81 7.17 16.35
N GLY A 293 14.36 7.42 15.17
CA GLY A 293 15.62 8.14 15.01
C GLY A 293 15.57 9.58 15.56
N PRO A 294 16.74 10.22 15.71
CA PRO A 294 16.88 11.51 16.39
C PRO A 294 16.20 12.69 15.68
N SER A 295 15.77 12.50 14.44
CA SER A 295 15.02 13.51 13.68
C SER A 295 13.57 13.63 14.12
N VAL A 296 13.01 12.61 14.80
CA VAL A 296 11.67 12.64 15.37
C VAL A 296 11.63 13.60 16.55
N ASP A 297 10.74 14.58 16.48
CA ASP A 297 10.51 15.54 17.53
C ASP A 297 10.00 14.83 18.81
N PRO A 298 10.54 15.15 20.01
CA PRO A 298 10.09 14.55 21.27
C PRO A 298 8.59 14.71 21.57
N ILE A 299 7.91 15.70 20.97
CA ILE A 299 6.45 15.83 21.04
C ILE A 299 5.75 14.63 20.39
N GLY A 300 6.37 14.02 19.38
CA GLY A 300 5.90 12.84 18.67
C GLY A 300 4.75 13.11 17.70
N TRP A 301 3.66 13.72 18.17
CA TRP A 301 2.44 13.97 17.37
C TRP A 301 2.03 15.44 17.46
N GLU A 302 1.76 16.06 16.30
CA GLU A 302 1.35 17.47 16.23
C GLU A 302 0.21 17.60 15.22
N SER A 303 -0.89 18.25 15.60
CA SER A 303 -2.08 18.43 14.76
C SER A 303 -2.03 19.71 13.93
N ASN A 304 -0.82 20.11 13.49
CA ASN A 304 -0.58 21.35 12.76
C ASN A 304 -1.18 22.58 13.46
N LYS A 305 -1.11 22.62 14.80
CA LYS A 305 -1.67 23.69 15.65
C LYS A 305 -3.18 23.90 15.49
N GLN A 306 -3.90 22.93 14.93
CA GLN A 306 -5.36 22.94 14.88
C GLN A 306 -5.91 21.93 15.89
N PRO A 307 -6.89 22.32 16.74
CA PRO A 307 -7.51 21.41 17.69
C PRO A 307 -8.47 20.42 17.02
N SER A 308 -8.81 20.65 15.74
CA SER A 308 -9.70 19.84 14.93
C SER A 308 -8.97 19.21 13.74
N PRO A 309 -9.45 18.07 13.20
CA PRO A 309 -8.91 17.48 11.98
C PRO A 309 -8.92 18.48 10.82
N ASP A 310 -7.93 18.36 9.93
CA ASP A 310 -7.74 19.24 8.76
C ASP A 310 -8.94 19.30 7.81
N LYS A 311 -9.81 18.27 7.81
CA LYS A 311 -10.98 18.15 6.92
C LYS A 311 -12.16 17.43 7.56
#